data_AF-A0A1J3FJX6-F1
#
_entry.id   AF-A0A1J3FJX6-F1
#
_cell.length_a   1.000
_cell.length_b   1.000
_cell.length_c   1.000
_cell.angle_alpha   90.00
_cell.angle_beta   90.00
_cell.angle_gamma   90.00
#
_symmetry.space_group_name_H-M   'P 1'
#
loop_
_entity.id
_entity.type
_entity.pdbx_description
1 polymer ?
#
loop_
_entity_poly.entity_id
_entity_poly.type
_entity_poly.pdbx_seq_one_letter_code
_entity_poly.pdbx_strand_id
1 'polypeptide(L)'
;ETFGPRLPLPFEFVQTDTVSLSVVRGREKLAVLFQPCDNLKVEIWVTSKIEPDAVTWESKVFLKVSLRQVIHPMFQFLEGSSFFIDEEKKVAIVIDKELDPKTQPKRNTAYIIGVDGSL
;
A
#
# COMPACT_ATOMS: atom_id res chain seq x y z
N GLU A 1 -23.40 -14.90 11.77
CA GLU A 1 -22.74 -14.13 10.70
C GLU A 1 -21.83 -15.07 9.93
N THR A 2 -21.85 -15.03 8.60
CA THR A 2 -20.98 -15.84 7.74
C THR A 2 -20.34 -14.91 6.72
N PHE A 3 -19.02 -14.95 6.63
CA PHE A 3 -18.25 -14.14 5.67
C PHE A 3 -18.21 -14.84 4.31
N GLY A 4 -18.26 -14.05 3.23
CA GLY A 4 -18.04 -14.53 1.87
C GLY A 4 -16.60 -14.96 1.60
N PRO A 5 -16.29 -15.42 0.37
CA PRO A 5 -14.92 -15.73 -0.04
C PRO A 5 -14.01 -14.49 0.04
N ARG A 6 -12.69 -14.71 0.15
CA ARG A 6 -11.72 -13.61 0.11
C ARG A 6 -11.73 -12.96 -1.28
N LEU A 7 -11.76 -11.64 -1.31
CA LEU A 7 -11.66 -10.88 -2.55
C LEU A 7 -10.29 -11.10 -3.20
N PRO A 8 -10.21 -11.39 -4.51
CA PRO A 8 -8.93 -11.56 -5.21
C PRO A 8 -8.14 -10.25 -5.25
N LEU A 9 -6.82 -10.34 -5.12
CA LEU A 9 -5.89 -9.21 -5.31
C LEU A 9 -5.41 -9.10 -6.76
N PRO A 10 -4.93 -7.93 -7.22
CA PRO A 10 -4.44 -7.75 -8.59
C PRO A 10 -3.04 -8.33 -8.83
N PHE A 11 -2.43 -8.93 -7.80
CA PHE A 11 -1.07 -9.47 -7.80
C PHE A 11 -0.98 -10.70 -6.89
N GLU A 12 0.02 -11.53 -7.15
CA GLU A 12 0.45 -12.58 -6.23
C GLU A 12 1.38 -11.98 -5.16
N PHE A 13 1.34 -12.53 -3.95
CA PHE A 13 2.17 -12.06 -2.84
C PHE A 13 2.59 -13.25 -1.95
N VAL A 14 3.70 -13.08 -1.25
CA VAL A 14 4.20 -13.99 -0.21
C VAL A 14 4.13 -13.33 1.17
N GLN A 15 4.31 -14.12 2.23
CA GLN A 15 4.16 -13.64 3.61
C GLN A 15 5.10 -12.49 3.99
N THR A 16 6.25 -12.37 3.31
CA THR A 16 7.24 -11.31 3.56
C THR A 16 6.92 -10.00 2.85
N ASP A 17 5.95 -9.99 1.92
CA ASP A 17 5.53 -8.79 1.21
C ASP A 17 4.62 -7.94 2.10
N THR A 18 4.68 -6.62 1.92
CA THR A 18 3.73 -5.73 2.59
C THR A 18 2.51 -5.53 1.72
N VAL A 19 1.36 -5.93 2.24
CA VAL A 19 0.06 -5.68 1.65
C VAL A 19 -0.79 -4.89 2.63
N SER A 20 -1.27 -3.72 2.22
CA SER A 20 -2.16 -2.89 3.03
C SER A 20 -3.39 -2.51 2.22
N LEU A 21 -4.56 -2.48 2.86
CA LEU A 21 -5.84 -2.16 2.23
C LEU A 21 -6.40 -0.86 2.81
N SER A 22 -6.96 0.00 1.96
CA SER A 22 -7.52 1.28 2.37
C SER A 22 -8.75 1.65 1.56
N VAL A 23 -9.68 2.36 2.19
CA VAL A 23 -10.83 2.96 1.51
C VAL A 23 -10.45 4.35 1.02
N VAL A 24 -10.70 4.64 -0.26
CA VAL A 24 -10.46 5.97 -0.83
C VAL A 24 -11.57 6.91 -0.36
N ARG A 25 -11.18 7.95 0.38
CA ARG A 25 -12.12 8.91 0.98
C ARG A 25 -13.05 9.52 -0.08
N GLY A 26 -14.35 9.45 0.18
CA GLY A 26 -15.38 10.16 -0.58
C GLY A 26 -15.78 9.56 -1.93
N ARG A 27 -15.35 8.33 -2.27
CA ARG A 27 -15.59 7.76 -3.61
C ARG A 27 -15.99 6.28 -3.65
N GLU A 28 -16.28 5.65 -2.51
CA GLU A 28 -16.63 4.21 -2.44
C GLU A 28 -15.63 3.31 -3.20
N LYS A 29 -14.35 3.71 -3.27
CA LYS A 29 -13.29 2.93 -3.91
C LYS A 29 -12.43 2.25 -2.88
N LEU A 30 -11.85 1.13 -3.28
CA LEU A 30 -10.85 0.40 -2.53
C LEU A 30 -9.48 0.63 -3.16
N ALA A 31 -8.46 0.78 -2.32
CA ALA A 31 -7.07 0.83 -2.72
C ALA A 31 -6.31 -0.28 -2.01
N VAL A 32 -5.38 -0.93 -2.71
CA VAL A 32 -4.42 -1.85 -2.12
C VAL A 32 -3.01 -1.38 -2.43
N LEU A 33 -2.18 -1.29 -1.39
CA LEU A 33 -0.75 -1.06 -1.48
C LEU A 33 -0.05 -2.41 -1.46
N PHE A 34 0.92 -2.57 -2.35
CA PHE A 34 1.77 -3.73 -2.48
C PHE A 34 3.23 -3.30 -2.50
N GLN A 35 4.03 -3.90 -1.61
CA GLN A 35 5.48 -3.75 -1.59
C GLN A 35 6.13 -5.14 -1.49
N PRO A 36 6.65 -5.68 -2.62
CA PRO A 36 7.41 -6.92 -2.59
C PRO A 36 8.65 -6.81 -1.70
N CYS A 37 9.00 -7.87 -0.96
CA CYS A 37 10.18 -7.83 -0.09
C CYS A 37 11.52 -7.82 -0.86
N ASP A 38 11.52 -8.32 -2.09
CA ASP A 38 12.71 -8.49 -2.93
C ASP A 38 13.06 -7.24 -3.75
N ASN A 39 12.11 -6.31 -3.87
CA ASN A 39 12.27 -5.11 -4.63
C ASN A 39 11.68 -3.91 -3.90
N LEU A 40 12.48 -2.85 -3.73
CA LEU A 40 12.05 -1.58 -3.16
C LEU A 40 11.09 -0.83 -4.11
N LYS A 41 9.97 -1.43 -4.48
CA LYS A 41 8.92 -0.81 -5.28
C LYS A 41 7.63 -0.82 -4.47
N VAL A 42 6.91 0.28 -4.57
CA VAL A 42 5.55 0.39 -4.04
C VAL A 42 4.62 0.50 -5.23
N GLU A 43 3.64 -0.38 -5.28
CA GLU A 43 2.54 -0.36 -6.24
C GLU A 43 1.23 -0.14 -5.50
N ILE A 44 0.41 0.76 -6.00
CA ILE A 44 -0.92 1.01 -5.46
C ILE A 44 -1.94 0.79 -6.57
N TRP A 45 -2.89 -0.09 -6.30
CA TRP A 45 -3.98 -0.43 -7.18
C TRP A 45 -5.28 0.13 -6.59
N VAL A 46 -6.17 0.62 -7.46
CA VAL A 46 -7.45 1.20 -7.06
C VAL A 46 -8.56 0.53 -7.84
N THR A 47 -9.72 0.38 -7.21
CA THR A 47 -10.93 -0.13 -7.84
C THR A 47 -12.17 0.54 -7.28
N SER A 48 -13.13 0.82 -8.15
CA SER A 48 -14.51 1.18 -7.78
C SER A 48 -15.51 0.06 -8.10
N LYS A 49 -15.04 -1.10 -8.58
CA LYS A 49 -15.86 -2.22 -9.05
C LYS A 49 -15.85 -3.31 -7.98
N ILE A 50 -16.64 -3.08 -6.93
CA ILE A 50 -16.71 -3.94 -5.75
C ILE A 50 -18.16 -4.44 -5.64
N GLU A 51 -18.30 -5.76 -5.62
CA GLU A 51 -19.53 -6.49 -5.36
C GLU A 51 -19.36 -7.27 -4.03
N PRO A 52 -20.44 -7.80 -3.42
CA PRO A 52 -20.36 -8.50 -2.13
C PRO A 52 -19.35 -9.66 -2.09
N ASP A 53 -19.10 -10.32 -3.22
CA ASP A 53 -18.24 -11.49 -3.36
C ASP A 53 -17.19 -11.37 -4.48
N ALA A 54 -17.12 -10.22 -5.16
CA ALA A 54 -16.20 -10.00 -6.27
C ALA A 54 -15.57 -8.60 -6.27
N VAL A 55 -14.34 -8.51 -6.74
CA VAL A 55 -13.67 -7.23 -6.99
C VAL A 55 -12.95 -7.29 -8.34
N THR A 56 -13.11 -6.25 -9.14
CA THR A 56 -12.38 -6.12 -10.41
C THR A 56 -11.42 -4.95 -10.32
N TRP A 57 -10.12 -5.21 -10.33
CA TRP A 57 -9.10 -4.16 -10.26
C TRP A 57 -8.96 -3.41 -11.58
N GLU A 58 -8.65 -2.11 -11.52
CA GLU A 58 -8.31 -1.36 -12.72
C GLU A 58 -7.03 -1.91 -13.35
N SER A 59 -7.03 -2.03 -14.69
CA SER A 59 -5.89 -2.60 -15.44
C SER A 59 -4.61 -1.78 -15.31
N LYS A 60 -4.73 -0.49 -14.97
CA LYS A 60 -3.63 0.43 -14.80
C LYS A 60 -3.37 0.68 -13.32
N VAL A 61 -2.14 0.42 -12.88
CA VAL A 61 -1.67 0.78 -11.53
C VAL A 61 -1.83 2.29 -11.31
N PHE A 62 -2.35 2.67 -10.15
CA PHE A 62 -2.58 4.08 -9.80
C PHE A 62 -1.24 4.79 -9.54
N LEU A 63 -0.39 4.16 -8.73
CA LEU A 63 0.93 4.68 -8.37
C LEU A 63 1.93 3.53 -8.40
N LYS A 64 3.09 3.74 -9.03
CA LYS A 64 4.22 2.80 -9.04
C LYS A 64 5.52 3.56 -8.88
N VAL A 65 6.20 3.34 -7.77
CA VAL A 65 7.41 4.12 -7.40
C VAL A 65 8.51 3.17 -6.95
N SER A 66 9.76 3.46 -7.31
CA SER A 66 10.92 2.76 -6.76
C SER A 66 11.56 3.59 -5.65
N LEU A 67 11.67 3.01 -4.46
CA LEU A 67 12.30 3.63 -3.29
C LEU A 67 13.83 3.44 -3.26
N ARG A 68 14.40 2.74 -4.26
CA ARG A 68 15.84 2.39 -4.32
C ARG A 68 16.80 3.58 -4.23
N GLN A 69 16.38 4.77 -4.68
CA GLN A 69 17.24 5.95 -4.72
C GLN A 69 17.14 6.82 -3.46
N VAL A 70 16.20 6.53 -2.56
CA VAL A 70 15.72 7.49 -1.57
C VAL A 70 15.83 6.94 -0.15
N ILE A 71 15.78 5.62 0.00
CA ILE A 71 15.75 4.95 1.30
C ILE A 71 16.75 3.79 1.34
N HIS A 72 17.06 3.35 2.55
CA HIS A 72 17.89 2.19 2.83
C HIS A 72 17.53 0.97 1.94
N PRO A 73 18.51 0.22 1.39
CA PRO A 73 18.29 -0.90 0.45
C PRO A 73 17.33 -2.01 0.93
N MET A 74 17.08 -2.09 2.24
CA MET A 74 16.22 -3.09 2.89
C MET A 74 14.96 -2.48 3.53
N PHE A 75 14.54 -1.29 3.09
CA PHE A 75 13.34 -0.65 3.63
C PHE A 75 12.07 -1.41 3.22
N GLN A 76 11.27 -1.83 4.19
CA GLN A 76 9.99 -2.50 4.01
C GLN A 76 8.99 -1.90 5.01
N PHE A 77 7.81 -1.52 4.54
CA PHE A 77 6.75 -1.10 5.44
C PHE A 77 6.32 -2.28 6.33
N LEU A 78 6.10 -2.05 7.61
CA LEU A 78 5.74 -3.13 8.53
C LEU A 78 4.33 -3.67 8.28
N GLU A 79 4.10 -4.90 8.71
CA GLU A 79 2.75 -5.47 8.81
C GLU A 79 1.90 -4.60 9.75
N GLY A 80 0.73 -4.18 9.27
CA GLY A 80 -0.14 -3.23 9.97
C GLY A 80 0.12 -1.76 9.65
N SER A 81 1.03 -1.45 8.71
CA SER A 81 1.08 -0.12 8.08
C SER A 81 -0.26 0.21 7.43
N SER A 82 -0.64 1.48 7.53
CA SER A 82 -1.89 1.99 6.96
C SER A 82 -1.57 3.07 5.93
N PHE A 83 -2.43 3.26 4.96
CA PHE A 83 -2.20 4.30 3.96
C PHE A 83 -3.52 4.92 3.49
N PHE A 84 -3.42 6.05 2.82
CA PHE A 84 -4.50 6.63 2.03
C PHE A 84 -3.89 7.38 0.84
N ILE A 85 -4.73 7.66 -0.16
CA ILE A 85 -4.28 8.30 -1.41
C ILE A 85 -5.03 9.60 -1.64
N ASP A 86 -4.36 10.51 -2.34
CA ASP A 86 -4.97 11.68 -2.97
C ASP A 86 -4.94 11.45 -4.49
N GLU A 87 -6.10 11.15 -5.08
CA GLU A 87 -6.21 10.84 -6.51
C GLU A 87 -5.87 12.06 -7.40
N GLU A 88 -6.10 13.29 -6.91
CA GLU A 88 -5.87 14.52 -7.66
C GLU A 88 -4.39 14.86 -7.70
N LYS A 89 -3.71 14.78 -6.55
CA LYS A 89 -2.27 15.00 -6.42
C LYS A 89 -1.43 13.81 -6.86
N LYS A 90 -2.04 12.64 -7.05
CA LYS A 90 -1.37 11.36 -7.36
C LYS A 90 -0.27 11.03 -6.35
N VAL A 91 -0.60 11.14 -5.07
CA VAL A 91 0.30 10.79 -3.97
C VAL A 91 -0.36 9.79 -3.03
N ALA A 92 0.46 9.02 -2.33
CA ALA A 92 0.05 8.18 -1.22
C ALA A 92 0.74 8.64 0.06
N ILE A 93 0.02 8.59 1.17
CA ILE A 93 0.57 8.82 2.50
C ILE A 93 0.52 7.48 3.23
N VAL A 94 1.69 6.94 3.57
CA VAL A 94 1.85 5.68 4.30
C VAL A 94 2.24 6.00 5.74
N ILE A 95 1.45 5.53 6.70
CA ILE A 95 1.73 5.64 8.12
C ILE A 95 2.23 4.29 8.60
N ASP A 96 3.48 4.26 9.03
CA ASP A 96 4.14 3.05 9.49
C ASP A 96 4.87 3.28 10.81
N LYS A 97 5.11 2.21 11.56
CA LYS A 97 5.88 2.27 12.80
C LYS A 97 7.36 2.24 12.48
N GLU A 98 8.12 3.15 13.08
CA GLU A 98 9.58 3.12 12.96
C GLU A 98 10.13 1.92 13.72
N LEU A 99 10.78 1.00 13.00
CA LEU A 99 11.46 -0.14 13.60
C LEU A 99 12.84 0.31 14.13
N ASP A 100 12.93 0.63 15.42
CA ASP A 100 14.22 0.79 16.10
C ASP A 100 14.67 -0.58 16.65
N PRO A 101 15.78 -1.17 16.16
CA PRO A 101 16.26 -2.46 16.67
C PRO A 101 16.59 -2.45 18.17
N LYS A 102 16.80 -1.25 18.76
CA LYS A 102 17.18 -1.07 20.16
C LYS A 102 15.98 -0.79 21.08
N THR A 103 14.82 -0.45 20.54
CA THR A 103 13.62 -0.12 21.34
C THR A 103 12.33 -0.60 20.69
N GLN A 104 11.28 -0.89 21.48
CA GLN A 104 9.96 -1.17 20.88
C GLN A 104 9.51 0.02 20.02
N PRO A 105 8.87 -0.20 18.86
CA PRO A 105 8.43 0.88 17.97
C PRO A 105 7.52 1.86 18.72
N LYS A 106 7.98 3.10 18.96
CA LYS A 106 7.26 4.09 19.78
C LYS A 106 6.49 5.12 18.97
N ARG A 107 6.82 5.32 17.69
CA ARG A 107 6.32 6.43 16.88
C ARG A 107 5.81 5.93 15.54
N ASN A 108 4.72 6.54 15.11
CA ASN A 108 4.23 6.43 13.74
C ASN A 108 4.93 7.51 12.90
N THR A 109 5.48 7.10 11.78
CA THR A 109 6.09 7.96 10.76
C THR A 109 5.20 7.98 9.53
N ALA A 110 4.97 9.16 8.98
CA ALA A 110 4.22 9.33 7.75
C ALA A 110 5.20 9.54 6.58
N TYR A 111 5.05 8.74 5.53
CA TYR A 111 5.81 8.81 4.28
C TYR A 111 4.91 9.32 3.18
N ILE A 112 5.37 10.31 2.41
CA ILE A 112 4.66 10.81 1.24
C ILE A 112 5.32 10.19 0.02
N ILE A 113 4.54 9.51 -0.82
CA ILE A 113 5.02 8.80 -2.01
C ILE A 113 4.33 9.39 -3.22
N GLY A 114 5.09 9.98 -4.13
CA GLY A 114 4.62 10.52 -5.42
C GLY A 114 5.40 9.94 -6.61
N VAL A 115 4.92 10.22 -7.82
CA VAL A 115 5.49 9.70 -9.09
C VAL A 115 6.97 10.09 -9.29
N ASP A 116 7.41 11.21 -8.71
CA ASP A 116 8.79 11.70 -8.81
C ASP A 116 9.76 11.08 -7.78
N GLY A 117 9.29 10.13 -6.97
CA GLY A 117 10.13 9.44 -5.98
C GLY A 117 10.62 10.32 -4.83
N SER A 118 10.22 11.59 -4.73
CA SER A 118 10.51 12.42 -3.57
C SER A 118 9.76 11.89 -2.35
N LEU A 119 10.50 11.39 -1.35
CA LEU A 119 10.01 11.27 0.03
C LEU A 119 9.97 12.65 0.71
#